data_AF-A0AA94HL36-F1
#
_entry.id   AF-A0AA94HL36-F1
#
_cell.length_a   1.000
_cell.length_b   1.000
_cell.length_c   1.000
_cell.angle_alpha   90.00
_cell.angle_beta   90.00
_cell.angle_gamma   90.00
#
_symmetry.space_group_name_H-M   'P 1'
#
loop_
_entity.id
_entity.type
_entity.pdbx_description
1 polymer ?
#
loop_
_entity_poly.entity_id
_entity_poly.type
_entity_poly.pdbx_seq_one_letter_code
_entity_poly.pdbx_strand_id
1 'polypeptide(L)'
;MVDFGASYDDMESTASNLDTGKTDIDDLLDKLQGYVDELVEDGFKTQQASGAYKDSYTDMTEGMKEAAKGVEGMAQALRDMSQMIQDTDEGAAASITG
;
A
#
# COMPACT_ATOMS: atom_id res chain seq x y z
N MET A 1 15.39 -28.63 -5.04
CA MET A 1 14.01 -28.46 -4.55
C MET A 1 13.87 -27.01 -4.15
N VAL A 2 12.90 -26.30 -4.71
CA VAL A 2 12.46 -25.03 -4.11
C VAL A 2 11.84 -25.45 -2.79
N ASP A 3 12.37 -24.94 -1.68
CA ASP A 3 11.70 -25.07 -0.40
C ASP A 3 10.51 -24.13 -0.44
N PHE A 4 9.35 -24.66 -0.82
CA PHE A 4 8.13 -23.89 -0.90
C PHE A 4 7.81 -23.26 0.47
N GLY A 5 8.24 -23.91 1.57
CA GLY A 5 8.38 -23.40 2.95
C GLY A 5 8.74 -21.93 3.04
N ALA A 6 9.95 -21.66 2.59
CA ALA A 6 10.51 -20.32 2.56
C ALA A 6 9.71 -19.40 1.63
N SER A 7 9.17 -19.92 0.52
CA SER A 7 8.45 -19.11 -0.46
C SER A 7 7.09 -18.57 0.04
N TYR A 8 6.36 -19.29 0.91
CA TYR A 8 5.09 -18.78 1.46
C TYR A 8 5.36 -17.69 2.50
N ASP A 9 6.29 -17.96 3.41
CA ASP A 9 6.69 -17.01 4.45
C ASP A 9 7.27 -15.73 3.82
N ASP A 10 8.03 -15.85 2.73
CA ASP A 10 8.55 -14.72 1.96
C ASP A 10 7.43 -13.91 1.29
N MET A 11 6.40 -14.57 0.73
CA MET A 11 5.24 -13.89 0.13
C MET A 11 4.43 -13.13 1.19
N GLU A 12 4.14 -13.77 2.33
CA GLU A 12 3.37 -13.15 3.42
C GLU A 12 4.15 -11.99 4.08
N SER A 13 5.46 -12.17 4.26
CA SER A 13 6.34 -11.11 4.77
C SER A 13 6.38 -9.93 3.79
N THR A 14 6.49 -10.20 2.49
CA THR A 14 6.47 -9.15 1.46
C THR A 14 5.12 -8.42 1.45
N ALA A 15 4.00 -9.14 1.50
CA ALA A 15 2.67 -8.54 1.58
C ALA A 15 2.51 -7.63 2.82
N SER A 16 3.00 -8.09 3.97
CA SER A 16 3.00 -7.30 5.22
C SER A 16 3.85 -6.03 5.13
N ASN A 17 5.00 -6.10 4.46
CA ASN A 17 5.85 -4.93 4.22
C ASN A 17 5.15 -3.92 3.29
N LEU A 18 4.42 -4.40 2.27
CA LEU A 18 3.65 -3.54 1.37
C LEU A 18 2.51 -2.83 2.10
N ASP A 19 1.78 -3.53 2.97
CA ASP A 19 0.72 -2.91 3.80
C ASP A 19 1.29 -1.85 4.73
N THR A 20 2.41 -2.15 5.39
CA THR A 20 3.11 -1.19 6.26
C THR A 20 3.51 0.06 5.48
N GLY A 21 4.13 -0.12 4.30
CA GLY A 21 4.53 1.00 3.45
C GLY A 21 3.33 1.84 2.96
N LYS A 22 2.18 1.21 2.70
CA LYS A 22 0.94 1.91 2.35
C LYS A 22 0.44 2.77 3.51
N THR A 23 0.40 2.23 4.73
CA THR A 23 0.03 3.01 5.93
C THR A 23 0.99 4.18 6.16
N ASP A 24 2.30 3.95 6.03
CA ASP A 24 3.31 4.99 6.21
C ASP A 24 3.14 6.13 5.18
N ILE A 25 2.78 5.80 3.93
CA ILE A 25 2.48 6.78 2.88
C ILE A 25 1.22 7.58 3.23
N ASP A 26 0.14 6.92 3.63
CA ASP A 26 -1.11 7.59 4.00
C ASP A 26 -0.90 8.58 5.16
N ASP A 27 -0.20 8.15 6.22
CA ASP A 27 0.11 8.98 7.38
C ASP A 27 0.99 10.18 7.01
N LEU A 28 1.98 9.97 6.13
CA LEU A 28 2.85 11.04 5.66
C LEU A 28 2.06 12.08 4.84
N LEU A 29 1.19 11.63 3.94
CA LEU A 29 0.39 12.52 3.10
C LEU A 29 -0.57 13.37 3.94
N ASP A 30 -1.27 12.75 4.90
CA ASP A 30 -2.18 13.45 5.80
C ASP A 30 -1.43 14.48 6.66
N LYS A 31 -0.23 14.14 7.16
CA LYS A 31 0.63 15.07 7.90
C LYS A 31 1.05 16.27 7.05
N LEU A 32 1.52 16.02 5.84
CA LEU A 32 1.96 17.07 4.93
C LEU A 32 0.78 17.96 4.49
N GLN A 33 -0.42 17.40 4.34
CA GLN A 33 -1.64 18.17 4.08
C GLN A 33 -1.93 19.17 5.22
N GLY A 34 -1.78 18.74 6.47
CA GLY A 34 -1.94 19.61 7.63
C GLY A 34 -1.02 20.84 7.59
N TYR A 35 0.23 20.70 7.16
CA TYR A 35 1.15 21.84 7.00
C TYR A 35 0.71 22.80 5.89
N VAL A 36 0.15 22.28 4.80
CA VAL A 36 -0.37 23.11 3.71
C VAL A 36 -1.61 23.87 4.17
N ASP A 37 -2.52 23.21 4.89
CA ASP A 37 -3.71 23.85 5.43
C ASP A 37 -3.34 24.95 6.44
N GLU A 38 -2.40 24.70 7.36
CA GLU A 38 -1.90 25.71 8.32
C GLU A 38 -1.31 26.94 7.60
N LEU A 39 -0.46 26.72 6.58
CA LEU A 39 0.13 27.81 5.80
C LEU A 39 -0.92 28.67 5.07
N VAL A 40 -1.96 28.04 4.53
CA VAL A 40 -3.07 28.73 3.84
C VAL A 40 -3.94 29.50 4.83
N GLU A 41 -4.18 28.96 6.03
CA GLU A 41 -4.94 29.60 7.09
C GLU A 41 -4.22 30.83 7.68
N ASP A 42 -2.91 30.70 7.96
CA ASP A 42 -2.07 31.70 8.65
C ASP A 42 -1.74 32.97 7.85
N GLY A 43 -2.10 33.02 6.57
CA GLY A 43 -2.03 34.28 5.81
C GLY A 43 -1.17 34.24 4.56
N PHE A 44 -0.81 33.06 4.04
CA PHE A 44 -0.45 32.91 2.64
C PHE A 44 -1.72 33.15 1.78
N LYS A 45 -2.21 34.40 1.74
CA LYS A 45 -3.51 34.83 1.19
C LYS A 45 -3.39 35.80 0.02
N THR A 46 -2.27 35.79 -0.71
CA THR A 46 -2.31 36.32 -2.07
C THR A 46 -3.27 35.43 -2.87
N GLN A 47 -4.53 35.87 -2.96
CA GLN A 47 -5.76 35.07 -3.20
C GLN A 47 -5.71 34.04 -4.35
N GLN A 48 -4.78 34.20 -5.28
CA GLN A 48 -4.65 33.33 -6.45
C GLN A 48 -3.60 32.23 -6.28
N ALA A 49 -2.50 32.50 -5.56
CA ALA A 49 -1.40 31.54 -5.41
C ALA A 49 -1.71 30.47 -4.37
N SER A 50 -2.44 30.83 -3.31
CA SER A 50 -2.78 29.91 -2.22
C SER A 50 -3.87 28.90 -2.60
N GLY A 51 -4.85 29.32 -3.40
CA GLY A 51 -5.85 28.41 -3.98
C GLY A 51 -5.19 27.37 -4.89
N ALA A 52 -4.38 27.83 -5.85
CA ALA A 52 -3.69 26.92 -6.77
C ALA A 52 -2.76 25.93 -6.04
N TYR A 53 -2.10 26.37 -4.96
CA TYR A 53 -1.25 25.49 -4.15
C TYR A 53 -2.06 24.44 -3.40
N LYS A 54 -3.19 24.82 -2.78
CA LYS A 54 -4.11 23.90 -2.11
C LYS A 54 -4.69 22.87 -3.08
N ASP A 55 -5.13 23.30 -4.26
CA ASP A 55 -5.67 22.42 -5.29
C ASP A 55 -4.60 21.43 -5.77
N SER A 56 -3.39 21.92 -6.11
CA SER A 56 -2.28 21.08 -6.54
C SER A 56 -1.87 20.04 -5.49
N TYR A 57 -1.92 20.42 -4.21
CA TYR A 57 -1.60 19.52 -3.11
C TYR A 57 -2.69 18.46 -2.89
N THR A 58 -3.96 18.83 -3.06
CA THR A 58 -5.09 17.91 -3.02
C THR A 58 -4.97 16.88 -4.14
N ASP A 59 -4.74 17.32 -5.39
CA ASP A 59 -4.55 16.44 -6.55
C ASP A 59 -3.37 15.46 -6.35
N MET A 60 -2.24 15.97 -5.82
CA MET A 60 -1.09 15.13 -5.49
C MET A 60 -1.45 14.08 -4.43
N THR A 61 -2.15 14.47 -3.38
CA THR A 61 -2.57 13.57 -2.29
C THR A 61 -3.51 12.48 -2.80
N GLU A 62 -4.47 12.84 -3.65
CA GLU A 62 -5.38 11.87 -4.28
C GLU A 62 -4.64 10.88 -5.18
N GLY A 63 -3.75 11.36 -6.05
CA GLY A 63 -2.95 10.50 -6.92
C GLY A 63 -2.04 9.55 -6.14
N MET A 64 -1.47 10.00 -5.03
CA MET A 64 -0.65 9.15 -4.16
C MET A 64 -1.51 8.12 -3.41
N LYS A 65 -2.71 8.49 -2.94
CA LYS A 65 -3.68 7.54 -2.35
C LYS A 65 -4.13 6.49 -3.37
N GLU A 66 -4.26 6.85 -4.65
CA GLU A 66 -4.55 5.89 -5.72
C GLU A 66 -3.36 4.94 -5.96
N ALA A 67 -2.13 5.46 -5.99
CA ALA A 67 -0.94 4.62 -6.08
C ALA A 67 -0.82 3.66 -4.88
N ALA A 68 -1.14 4.12 -3.67
CA ALA A 68 -1.15 3.31 -2.46
C ALA A 68 -2.18 2.16 -2.52
N LYS A 69 -3.36 2.37 -3.13
CA LYS A 69 -4.30 1.27 -3.42
C LYS A 69 -3.72 0.22 -4.37
N GLY A 70 -2.87 0.64 -5.31
CA GLY A 70 -2.12 -0.29 -6.15
C GLY A 70 -1.18 -1.19 -5.34
N VAL A 71 -0.55 -0.63 -4.32
CA VAL A 71 0.31 -1.37 -3.37
C VAL A 71 -0.50 -2.39 -2.56
N GLU A 72 -1.66 -1.99 -2.04
CA GLU A 72 -2.61 -2.89 -1.37
C GLU A 72 -3.05 -4.04 -2.28
N GLY A 73 -3.36 -3.76 -3.55
CA GLY A 73 -3.70 -4.79 -4.53
C GLY A 73 -2.57 -5.80 -4.78
N MET A 74 -1.31 -5.35 -4.77
CA MET A 74 -0.15 -6.24 -4.87
C MET A 74 0.02 -7.10 -3.62
N ALA A 75 -0.17 -6.53 -2.42
CA ALA A 75 -0.14 -7.29 -1.17
C ALA A 75 -1.22 -8.40 -1.17
N GLN A 76 -2.43 -8.08 -1.62
CA GLN A 76 -3.50 -9.07 -1.75
C GLN A 76 -3.15 -10.17 -2.76
N ALA A 77 -2.59 -9.82 -3.92
CA ALA A 77 -2.20 -10.80 -4.94
C ALA A 77 -1.13 -11.77 -4.42
N LEU A 78 -0.19 -11.30 -3.59
CA LEU A 78 0.81 -12.16 -2.95
C LEU A 78 0.17 -13.14 -1.96
N ARG A 79 -0.81 -12.69 -1.17
CA ARG A 79 -1.57 -13.54 -0.24
C ARG A 79 -2.39 -14.60 -0.96
N ASP A 80 -3.11 -14.20 -2.02
CA ASP A 80 -3.91 -15.10 -2.84
C ASP A 80 -3.04 -16.19 -3.48
N MET A 81 -1.85 -15.80 -3.95
CA MET A 81 -0.87 -16.74 -4.52
C MET A 81 -0.32 -17.69 -3.45
N SER A 82 0.00 -17.18 -2.26
CA SER A 82 0.46 -17.99 -1.13
C SER A 82 -0.57 -19.07 -0.75
N GLN A 83 -1.85 -18.68 -0.63
CA GLN A 83 -2.95 -19.61 -0.33
C GLN A 83 -3.11 -20.67 -1.41
N MET A 84 -3.07 -20.29 -2.69
CA MET A 84 -3.20 -21.25 -3.80
C MET A 84 -2.08 -22.29 -3.80
N ILE A 85 -0.85 -21.88 -3.49
CA ILE A 85 0.31 -22.78 -3.39
C ILE A 85 0.12 -23.75 -2.22
N GLN A 86 -0.31 -23.25 -1.06
CA GLN A 86 -0.58 -24.08 0.11
C GLN A 86 -1.64 -25.15 -0.18
N ASP A 87 -2.78 -24.76 -0.75
CA ASP A 87 -3.87 -25.67 -1.10
C ASP A 87 -3.42 -26.76 -2.09
N THR A 88 -2.56 -26.39 -3.04
CA THR A 88 -2.01 -27.31 -4.04
C THR A 88 -1.09 -28.35 -3.40
N ASP A 89 -0.24 -27.94 -2.46
CA ASP A 89 0.70 -28.83 -1.77
C ASP A 89 -0.03 -29.81 -0.83
N GLU A 90 -1.00 -29.31 -0.06
CA GLU A 90 -1.84 -30.16 0.82
C GLU A 90 -2.58 -31.24 0.02
N GLY A 91 -3.13 -30.89 -1.14
CA GLY A 91 -3.80 -31.84 -2.04
C GLY A 91 -2.83 -32.87 -2.65
N ALA A 92 -1.61 -32.45 -3.01
CA ALA A 92 -0.59 -33.36 -3.53
C ALA A 92 -0.10 -34.34 -2.45
N ALA A 93 0.15 -33.87 -1.23
CA ALA A 93 0.55 -34.70 -0.10
C ALA A 93 -0.53 -35.73 0.28
N ALA A 94 -1.80 -35.32 0.30
CA ALA A 94 -2.93 -36.22 0.56
C ALA A 94 -3.03 -37.34 -0.49
N SER A 95 -2.72 -37.04 -1.75
CA SER A 95 -2.78 -38.01 -2.87
C SER A 95 -1.65 -39.03 -2.88
N ILE A 96 -0.51 -38.73 -2.24
CA ILE A 96 0.63 -39.65 -2.12
C ILE A 96 0.47 -40.58 -0.92
N THR A 97 -0.27 -40.14 0.10
CA THR A 97 -0.44 -40.89 1.37
C THR A 97 -1.68 -41.79 1.38
N GLY A 98 -2.57 -41.68 0.37
CA GLY A 98 -3.75 -42.53 0.17
C GLY A 98 -3.55 -43.59 -0.91
#